data_AF-A0A5C7VKI9-F1
#
_entry.id   AF-A0A5C7VKI9-F1
#
_cell.length_a   1.000
_cell.length_b   1.000
_cell.length_c   1.000
_cell.angle_alpha   90.00
_cell.angle_beta   90.00
_cell.angle_gamma   90.00
#
_symmetry.space_group_name_H-M   'P 1'
#
loop_
_entity.id
_entity.type
_entity.pdbx_description
1 polymer ?
#
loop_
_entity_poly.entity_id
_entity_poly.type
_entity_poly.pdbx_seq_one_letter_code
_entity_poly.pdbx_strand_id
1 'polypeptide(L)'
;MRTFVGCVFALAALPVAASASPEAGVSKRLAELEGRVAQLEAARKIDPHFSDKAQASGNWLKCRSGMSTAQVQELLGQPMLMSRTQRDAARLYHGSEVWIYRTANHHGPGHVLFRDGKLVGCQSPQFNAA
;
A
#
# COMPACT_ATOMS: atom_id res chain seq x y z
N MET A 1 -83.18 31.77 -4.34
CA MET A 1 -82.15 32.72 -3.89
C MET A 1 -81.40 32.09 -2.73
N ARG A 2 -80.12 31.76 -2.91
CA ARG A 2 -79.26 31.17 -1.86
C ARG A 2 -78.00 32.03 -1.77
N THR A 3 -77.83 32.63 -0.60
CA THR A 3 -76.79 33.56 -0.21
C THR A 3 -75.42 32.88 -0.09
N PHE A 4 -74.40 33.47 -0.71
CA PHE A 4 -72.98 33.16 -0.52
C PHE A 4 -72.42 34.09 0.57
N VAL A 5 -71.96 33.52 1.68
CA VAL A 5 -71.08 34.10 2.72
C VAL A 5 -70.42 32.88 3.37
N GLY A 6 -69.11 32.75 3.60
CA GLY A 6 -67.93 33.59 3.49
C GLY A 6 -66.73 32.76 4.00
N CYS A 7 -65.52 33.23 3.71
CA CYS A 7 -64.20 32.67 4.04
C CYS A 7 -64.06 32.05 5.44
N VAL A 8 -63.23 30.99 5.58
CA VAL A 8 -61.95 31.00 6.33
C VAL A 8 -61.09 29.81 5.83
N PHE A 9 -59.95 30.08 5.20
CA PHE A 9 -58.88 29.10 5.01
C PHE A 9 -58.19 28.88 6.36
N ALA A 10 -58.46 27.76 7.02
CA ALA A 10 -57.73 27.36 8.21
C ALA A 10 -56.39 26.71 7.77
N LEU A 11 -55.31 27.48 7.83
CA LEU A 11 -53.94 26.96 7.86
C LEU A 11 -53.78 26.10 9.13
N ALA A 12 -53.81 24.78 8.98
CA ALA A 12 -53.42 23.86 10.05
C ALA A 12 -51.96 23.42 9.81
N ALA A 13 -51.09 24.00 10.64
CA ALA A 13 -49.74 23.62 11.03
C ALA A 13 -49.08 22.43 10.30
N LEU A 14 -48.02 22.74 9.54
CA LEU A 14 -46.95 21.81 9.21
C LEU A 14 -46.39 21.20 10.51
N PRO A 15 -46.09 19.89 10.57
CA PRO A 15 -45.30 19.36 11.67
C PRO A 15 -43.97 20.09 11.66
N VAL A 16 -43.65 20.72 12.80
CA VAL A 16 -42.33 21.32 13.03
C VAL A 16 -41.33 20.20 12.78
N ALA A 17 -40.60 20.31 11.67
CA ALA A 17 -39.50 19.42 11.40
C ALA A 17 -38.55 19.63 12.58
N ALA A 18 -38.41 18.58 13.39
CA ALA A 18 -37.43 18.52 14.45
C ALA A 18 -36.13 19.06 13.86
N SER A 19 -35.62 20.12 14.49
CA SER A 19 -34.30 20.67 14.23
C SER A 19 -33.29 19.56 14.51
N ALA A 20 -33.05 18.72 13.51
CA ALA A 20 -31.88 17.87 13.46
C ALA A 20 -30.70 18.84 13.39
N SER A 21 -30.15 19.13 14.57
CA SER A 21 -29.00 20.00 14.73
C SER A 21 -27.95 19.57 13.70
N PRO A 22 -27.42 20.48 12.86
CA PRO A 22 -26.44 20.13 11.84
C PRO A 22 -25.21 19.44 12.45
N GLU A 23 -24.94 19.67 13.73
CA GLU A 23 -23.90 18.98 14.52
C GLU A 23 -24.09 17.46 14.61
N ALA A 24 -25.32 16.96 14.73
CA ALA A 24 -25.59 15.51 14.80
C ALA A 24 -25.35 14.83 13.44
N GLY A 25 -25.57 15.56 12.33
CA GLY A 25 -25.26 15.10 10.99
C GLY A 25 -23.75 15.11 10.71
N VAL A 26 -23.03 16.11 11.23
CA VAL A 26 -21.58 16.24 11.08
C VAL A 26 -20.84 15.19 11.90
N SER A 27 -21.21 14.96 13.16
CA SER A 27 -20.60 13.94 14.01
C SER A 27 -20.80 12.54 13.47
N LYS A 28 -22.00 12.23 12.94
CA LYS A 28 -22.27 10.96 12.28
C LYS A 28 -21.43 10.76 11.02
N ARG A 29 -21.28 11.80 10.19
CA ARG A 29 -20.44 11.75 8.98
C ARG A 29 -18.95 11.64 9.32
N LEU A 30 -18.51 12.29 10.39
CA LEU A 30 -17.13 12.20 10.87
C LEU A 30 -16.82 10.79 11.38
N ALA A 31 -17.69 10.21 12.21
CA ALA A 31 -17.54 8.83 12.69
C ALA A 31 -17.58 7.80 11.53
N GLU A 32 -18.41 8.05 10.50
CA GLU A 32 -18.44 7.21 9.30
C GLU A 32 -17.16 7.36 8.46
N LEU A 33 -16.63 8.58 8.32
CA LEU A 33 -15.36 8.82 7.63
C LEU A 33 -14.18 8.21 8.39
N GLU A 34 -14.11 8.39 9.71
CA GLU A 34 -13.10 7.77 10.58
C GLU A 34 -13.20 6.24 10.54
N GLY A 35 -14.41 5.69 10.58
CA GLY A 35 -14.64 4.26 10.43
C GLY A 35 -14.18 3.74 9.06
N ARG A 36 -14.43 4.50 7.99
CA ARG A 36 -13.96 4.16 6.64
C ARG A 36 -12.45 4.33 6.48
N VAL A 37 -11.84 5.31 7.14
CA VAL A 37 -10.38 5.48 7.18
C VAL A 37 -9.74 4.34 7.95
N ALA A 38 -10.26 3.98 9.13
CA ALA A 38 -9.77 2.84 9.90
C ALA A 38 -9.93 1.53 9.13
N GLN A 39 -11.04 1.34 8.40
CA GLN A 39 -11.21 0.20 7.51
C GLN A 39 -10.27 0.24 6.31
N LEU A 40 -10.01 1.40 5.72
CA LEU A 40 -9.05 1.56 4.63
C LEU A 40 -7.62 1.34 5.11
N GLU A 41 -7.24 1.80 6.30
CA GLU A 41 -5.95 1.56 6.93
C GLU A 41 -5.78 0.09 7.32
N ALA A 42 -6.81 -0.55 7.87
CA ALA A 42 -6.81 -1.99 8.17
C ALA A 42 -6.81 -2.86 6.90
N ALA A 43 -7.48 -2.41 5.84
CA ALA A 43 -7.48 -3.05 4.51
C ALA A 43 -6.22 -2.72 3.71
N ARG A 44 -5.48 -1.67 4.08
CA ARG A 44 -4.13 -1.39 3.61
C ARG A 44 -3.21 -2.43 4.24
N LYS A 45 -3.28 -3.64 3.71
CA LYS A 45 -2.09 -4.44 3.49
C LYS A 45 -1.22 -3.64 2.53
N ILE A 46 -0.56 -2.59 3.04
CA ILE A 46 0.74 -2.20 2.50
C ILE A 46 1.51 -3.49 2.64
N ASP A 47 1.73 -4.21 1.56
CA ASP A 47 2.73 -5.25 1.60
C ASP A 47 4.03 -4.48 1.86
N PRO A 48 4.60 -4.48 3.10
CA PRO A 48 5.67 -3.55 3.48
C PRO A 48 6.99 -3.88 2.78
N HIS A 49 6.95 -4.79 1.83
CA HIS A 49 8.06 -5.58 1.37
C HIS A 49 8.78 -4.99 0.16
N PHE A 50 8.33 -3.84 -0.34
CA PHE A 50 9.04 -3.15 -1.42
C PHE A 50 9.97 -2.10 -0.82
N SER A 51 11.27 -2.26 -1.05
CA SER A 51 12.18 -1.14 -0.81
C SER A 51 12.08 -0.13 -1.95
N ASP A 52 11.85 1.14 -1.62
CA ASP A 52 11.89 2.26 -2.56
C ASP A 52 13.23 2.33 -3.31
N LYS A 53 14.32 2.01 -2.60
CA LYS A 53 15.67 1.99 -3.18
C LYS A 53 15.81 0.93 -4.27
N ALA A 54 15.17 -0.23 -4.11
CA ALA A 54 15.13 -1.28 -5.11
C ALA A 54 14.20 -0.97 -6.30
N GLN A 55 13.36 0.07 -6.23
CA GLN A 55 12.56 0.50 -7.38
C GLN A 55 13.36 1.35 -8.38
N ALA A 56 14.53 1.85 -8.00
CA ALA A 56 15.38 2.64 -8.88
C ALA A 56 16.39 1.74 -9.60
N SER A 57 16.24 1.57 -10.92
CA SER A 57 17.17 0.78 -11.75
C SER A 57 18.64 1.17 -11.57
N GLY A 58 18.89 2.48 -11.41
CA GLY A 58 20.24 3.02 -11.17
C GLY A 58 20.92 2.51 -9.90
N ASN A 59 20.19 2.05 -8.89
CA ASN A 59 20.79 1.48 -7.68
C ASN A 59 21.30 0.05 -7.89
N TRP A 60 20.61 -0.74 -8.72
CA TRP A 60 21.04 -2.08 -9.09
C TRP A 60 22.35 -2.08 -9.88
N LEU A 61 22.52 -1.10 -10.76
CA LEU A 61 23.75 -0.91 -11.54
C LEU A 61 24.99 -0.59 -10.68
N LYS A 62 24.79 -0.17 -9.42
CA LYS A 62 25.88 0.12 -8.48
C LYS A 62 26.38 -1.13 -7.77
N CYS A 63 25.64 -2.24 -7.80
CA CYS A 63 26.04 -3.47 -7.14
C CYS A 63 27.27 -4.07 -7.83
N ARG A 64 28.32 -4.36 -7.06
CA ARG A 64 29.56 -4.96 -7.56
C ARG A 64 29.91 -6.21 -6.77
N SER A 65 30.47 -7.21 -7.45
CA SER A 65 30.97 -8.43 -6.81
C SER A 65 31.92 -8.10 -5.66
N GLY A 66 31.81 -8.82 -4.55
CA GLY A 66 32.59 -8.61 -3.32
C GLY A 66 32.01 -7.61 -2.31
N MET A 67 30.91 -6.91 -2.63
CA MET A 67 30.21 -6.07 -1.66
C MET A 67 29.69 -6.90 -0.48
N SER A 68 29.69 -6.32 0.72
CA SER A 68 29.05 -6.94 1.89
C SER A 68 27.53 -6.85 1.82
N THR A 69 26.85 -7.68 2.61
CA THR A 69 25.39 -7.61 2.81
C THR A 69 24.93 -6.20 3.21
N ALA A 70 25.66 -5.55 4.14
CA ALA A 70 25.35 -4.18 4.57
C ALA A 70 25.46 -3.15 3.44
N GLN A 71 26.50 -3.24 2.60
CA GLN A 71 26.66 -2.34 1.45
C GLN A 71 25.52 -2.53 0.44
N VAL A 72 25.08 -3.76 0.21
CA VAL A 72 23.94 -4.02 -0.67
C VAL A 72 22.64 -3.51 -0.06
N GLN A 73 22.41 -3.67 1.25
CA GLN A 73 21.24 -3.09 1.93
C GLN A 73 21.24 -1.57 1.89
N GLU A 74 22.42 -0.94 1.93
CA GLU A 74 22.50 0.51 1.77
C GLU A 74 22.03 0.95 0.37
N LEU A 75 22.37 0.19 -0.66
CA LEU A 75 22.00 0.46 -2.05
C LEU A 75 20.54 0.12 -2.38
N LEU A 76 20.07 -1.06 -1.98
CA LEU A 76 18.79 -1.63 -2.39
C LEU A 76 17.74 -1.66 -1.28
N GLY A 77 18.13 -1.36 -0.05
CA GLY A 77 17.28 -1.45 1.14
C GLY A 77 17.10 -2.89 1.63
N GLN A 78 16.08 -3.07 2.48
CA GLN A 78 15.79 -4.36 3.09
C GLN A 78 15.17 -5.32 2.07
N PRO A 79 15.67 -6.57 1.97
CA PRO A 79 15.12 -7.58 1.08
C PRO A 79 13.81 -8.16 1.63
N MET A 80 13.06 -8.84 0.76
CA MET A 80 11.92 -9.63 1.20
C MET A 80 12.39 -10.94 1.83
N LEU A 81 12.01 -11.19 3.08
CA LEU A 81 12.22 -12.48 3.73
C LEU A 81 11.09 -13.43 3.30
N MET A 82 11.41 -14.35 2.39
CA MET A 82 10.48 -15.40 1.99
C MET A 82 11.07 -16.78 2.28
N SER A 83 10.55 -17.42 3.32
CA SER A 83 11.03 -18.71 3.85
C SER A 83 10.96 -19.87 2.84
N ARG A 84 9.98 -19.84 1.92
CA ARG A 84 9.85 -20.86 0.87
C ARG A 84 10.91 -20.67 -0.23
N THR A 85 11.09 -19.43 -0.69
CA THR A 85 12.03 -19.07 -1.75
C THR A 85 13.48 -19.22 -1.31
N GLN A 86 13.81 -19.04 -0.03
CA GLN A 86 15.15 -19.36 0.48
C GLN A 86 15.50 -20.85 0.30
N ARG A 87 14.56 -21.77 0.52
CA ARG A 87 14.80 -23.21 0.33
C ARG A 87 14.99 -23.56 -1.15
N ASP A 88 14.16 -23.02 -2.02
CA ASP A 88 14.27 -23.26 -3.46
C ASP A 88 15.53 -22.60 -4.05
N ALA A 89 15.88 -21.40 -3.58
CA ALA A 89 17.08 -20.70 -3.97
C ALA A 89 18.36 -21.39 -3.48
N ALA A 90 18.37 -21.94 -2.26
CA ALA A 90 19.50 -22.75 -1.78
C ALA A 90 19.77 -23.97 -2.69
N ARG A 91 18.71 -24.57 -3.25
CA ARG A 91 18.80 -25.68 -4.21
C ARG A 91 19.29 -25.25 -5.58
N LEU A 92 18.79 -24.11 -6.09
CA LEU A 92 19.10 -23.59 -7.42
C LEU A 92 20.49 -22.91 -7.50
N TYR A 93 20.93 -22.30 -6.40
CA TYR A 93 22.16 -21.50 -6.34
C TYR A 93 23.24 -22.13 -5.45
N HIS A 94 23.19 -23.46 -5.28
CA HIS A 94 24.26 -24.26 -4.69
C HIS A 94 24.78 -23.75 -3.34
N GLY A 95 23.87 -23.49 -2.40
CA GLY A 95 24.23 -23.05 -1.04
C GLY A 95 24.52 -21.56 -0.89
N SER A 96 24.30 -20.73 -1.92
CA SER A 96 24.31 -19.28 -1.78
C SER A 96 23.10 -18.77 -0.99
N GLU A 97 23.33 -17.74 -0.18
CA GLU A 97 22.24 -16.96 0.42
C GLU A 97 21.62 -16.08 -0.67
N VAL A 98 20.29 -16.08 -0.77
CA VAL A 98 19.58 -15.35 -1.81
C VAL A 98 18.58 -14.40 -1.20
N TRP A 99 18.70 -13.14 -1.62
CA TRP A 99 17.77 -12.07 -1.30
C TRP A 99 16.93 -11.74 -2.52
N ILE A 100 15.66 -11.49 -2.26
CA ILE A 100 14.66 -11.23 -3.30
C ILE A 100 14.09 -9.85 -3.08
N TYR A 101 14.06 -9.05 -4.14
CA TYR A 101 13.42 -7.75 -4.16
C TYR A 101 12.36 -7.75 -5.25
N ARG A 102 11.11 -7.45 -4.91
CA ARG A 102 10.08 -7.24 -5.92
C ARG A 102 10.01 -5.76 -6.31
N THR A 103 9.55 -5.50 -7.53
CA THR A 103 9.17 -4.15 -7.95
C THR A 103 7.66 -3.99 -7.92
N ALA A 104 7.20 -2.75 -7.74
CA ALA A 104 5.78 -2.41 -7.77
C ALA A 104 5.13 -2.73 -9.14
N ASN A 105 5.94 -2.88 -10.19
CA ASN A 105 5.48 -3.03 -11.57
C ASN A 105 5.24 -4.50 -11.98
N HIS A 106 5.34 -5.46 -11.06
CA HIS A 106 5.06 -6.89 -11.26
C HIS A 106 5.89 -7.64 -12.32
N HIS A 107 6.91 -7.01 -12.93
CA HIS A 107 7.75 -7.61 -13.99
C HIS A 107 8.81 -8.62 -13.49
N GLY A 108 8.46 -9.38 -12.47
CA GLY A 108 9.33 -10.36 -11.84
C GLY A 108 10.30 -9.76 -10.80
N PRO A 109 10.78 -10.59 -9.85
CA PRO A 109 11.69 -10.13 -8.81
C PRO A 109 13.13 -9.98 -9.32
N GLY A 110 13.86 -9.07 -8.69
CA GLY A 110 15.31 -9.03 -8.72
C GLY A 110 15.90 -9.95 -7.65
N HIS A 111 17.10 -10.45 -7.93
CA HIS A 111 17.79 -11.41 -7.07
C HIS A 111 19.19 -10.93 -6.75
N VAL A 112 19.58 -11.10 -5.49
CA VAL A 112 20.93 -10.83 -5.01
C VAL A 112 21.44 -12.09 -4.35
N LEU A 113 22.64 -12.51 -4.73
CA LEU A 113 23.25 -13.75 -4.27
C LEU A 113 24.50 -13.45 -3.48
N PHE A 114 24.59 -14.02 -2.29
CA PHE A 114 25.76 -13.96 -1.43
C PHE A 114 26.39 -15.34 -1.27
N ARG A 115 27.72 -15.34 -1.16
CA ARG A 115 28.52 -16.49 -0.73
C ARG A 115 29.55 -15.97 0.26
N ASP A 116 29.64 -16.60 1.42
CA ASP A 116 30.54 -16.19 2.50
C ASP A 116 30.40 -14.70 2.89
N GLY A 117 29.16 -14.20 2.90
CA GLY A 117 28.84 -12.80 3.21
C GLY A 117 29.22 -11.77 2.14
N LYS A 118 29.62 -12.23 0.95
CA LYS A 118 30.04 -11.40 -0.17
C LYS A 118 29.13 -11.56 -1.37
N LEU A 119 28.81 -10.45 -2.02
CA LEU A 119 27.99 -10.41 -3.23
C LEU A 119 28.68 -11.15 -4.37
N VAL A 120 28.02 -12.16 -4.95
CA VAL A 120 28.52 -12.92 -6.11
C VAL A 120 27.64 -12.74 -7.35
N GLY A 121 26.40 -12.28 -7.18
CA GLY A 121 25.49 -11.99 -8.28
C GLY A 121 24.43 -10.98 -7.89
N CYS A 122 24.15 -10.04 -8.78
CA CYS A 122 23.08 -9.07 -8.63
C CYS A 122 22.33 -8.96 -9.96
N GLN A 123 21.08 -9.41 -9.97
CA GLN A 123 20.21 -9.43 -11.13
C GLN A 123 19.06 -8.47 -10.89
N SER A 124 19.02 -7.39 -11.66
CA SER A 124 17.94 -6.42 -11.55
C SER A 124 16.61 -7.02 -12.01
N PRO A 125 15.50 -6.61 -11.37
CA PRO A 125 14.17 -6.85 -11.92
C PRO A 125 14.04 -6.12 -13.27
N GLN A 126 13.05 -6.50 -14.06
CA GLN A 126 12.75 -5.75 -15.27
C GLN A 126 12.16 -4.39 -14.90
N PHE A 127 12.79 -3.34 -15.42
CA PHE A 127 12.27 -1.99 -15.38
C PHE A 127 11.76 -1.66 -16.78
N ASN A 128 10.56 -1.10 -16.88
CA ASN A 128 10.12 -0.52 -18.15
C ASN A 128 11.09 0.60 -18.51
N ALA A 129 11.67 0.56 -19.70
CA ALA A 129 12.29 1.74 -20.28
C ALA A 129 11.17 2.78 -20.48
N ALA A 130 11.36 3.97 -19.91
CA ALA A 130 10.50 5.12 -20.15
C ALA A 130 10.71 5.64 -21.58
#